data_AF-A0A527Y3W4-F1
#
_entry.id   AF-A0A527Y3W4-F1
#
_cell.length_a   1.000
_cell.length_b   1.000
_cell.length_c   1.000
_cell.angle_alpha   90.00
_cell.angle_beta   90.00
_cell.angle_gamma   90.00
#
_symmetry.space_group_name_H-M   'P 1'
#
loop_
_entity.id
_entity.type
_entity.pdbx_description
1 polymer ?
#
loop_
_entity_poly.entity_id
_entity_poly.type
_entity_poly.pdbx_seq_one_letter_code
_entity_poly.pdbx_strand_id
1 'polypeptide(L)' 'GLADAVDGFCEGIAFSPEQISRVFDAAKAAGLPVKLHADQLSNLHGAELAARYGALSADHLEYTDEAGAAA' A
#
# COMPACT_ATOMS: atom_id res chain seq x y z
N GLY A 1 -13.04 -16.51 -0.91
CA GLY A 1 -13.74 -15.95 0.28
C GLY A 1 -14.76 -14.95 -0.20
N LEU A 2 -15.18 -13.99 0.62
CA LEU A 2 -15.99 -12.83 0.17
C LEU A 2 -15.13 -11.70 -0.42
N ALA A 3 -13.85 -11.63 -0.04
CA ALA A 3 -12.88 -10.70 -0.58
C ALA A 3 -11.75 -11.46 -1.28
N ASP A 4 -11.25 -10.89 -2.38
CA ASP A 4 -10.14 -11.43 -3.16
C ASP A 4 -8.81 -10.73 -2.85
N ALA A 5 -8.86 -9.50 -2.31
CA ALA A 5 -7.70 -8.73 -1.86
C ALA A 5 -8.11 -7.70 -0.80
N VAL A 6 -7.12 -7.17 -0.08
CA VAL A 6 -7.26 -6.03 0.83
C VAL A 6 -6.56 -4.81 0.23
N ASP A 7 -7.21 -3.65 0.30
CA ASP A 7 -6.70 -2.38 -0.18
C ASP A 7 -6.66 -1.35 0.97
N GLY A 8 -5.97 -0.24 0.77
CA GLY A 8 -5.91 0.88 1.70
C GLY A 8 -5.56 2.19 0.99
N PHE A 9 -5.83 3.31 1.66
CA PHE A 9 -5.46 4.63 1.17
C PHE A 9 -4.34 5.20 2.05
N CYS A 10 -3.10 5.12 1.56
CA CYS A 10 -1.90 5.58 2.26
C CYS A 10 -1.62 7.05 1.90
N GLU A 11 -2.11 7.97 2.74
CA GLU A 11 -2.03 9.40 2.47
C GLU A 11 -2.16 10.20 3.77
N GLY A 12 -1.59 11.41 3.80
CA GLY A 12 -1.59 12.29 4.98
C GLY A 12 -2.98 12.73 5.42
N ILE A 13 -3.98 12.64 4.53
CA ILE A 13 -5.40 12.90 4.80
C ILE A 13 -6.21 11.63 5.12
N ALA A 14 -5.58 10.46 5.11
CA ALA A 14 -6.23 9.16 5.32
C ALA A 14 -5.46 8.34 6.37
N PHE A 15 -4.65 7.37 5.95
CA PHE A 15 -3.90 6.50 6.85
C PHE A 15 -2.38 6.62 6.62
N SER A 16 -1.62 6.59 7.71
CA SER A 16 -0.16 6.58 7.65
C SER A 16 0.39 5.22 7.19
N PRO A 17 1.65 5.16 6.71
CA PRO A 17 2.32 3.89 6.39
C PRO A 17 2.28 2.86 7.53
N GLU A 18 2.42 3.30 8.79
CA GLU A 18 2.36 2.42 9.97
C GLU A 18 0.96 1.86 10.20
N GLN A 19 -0.08 2.67 9.94
CA GLN A 19 -1.47 2.22 10.05
C GLN A 19 -1.83 1.22 8.94
N ILE A 20 -1.37 1.47 7.70
CA ILE A 20 -1.53 0.54 6.57
C ILE A 20 -0.78 -0.78 6.81
N SER A 21 0.44 -0.73 7.33
CA SER A 21 1.23 -1.94 7.66
C SER A 21 0.47 -2.88 8.59
N ARG A 22 -0.24 -2.35 9.59
CA ARG A 22 -1.08 -3.15 10.50
C ARG A 22 -2.23 -3.85 9.78
N VAL A 23 -2.84 -3.19 8.78
CA VAL A 23 -3.90 -3.79 7.96
C VAL A 23 -3.32 -4.88 7.06
N PHE A 24 -2.15 -4.65 6.47
CA PHE A 24 -1.48 -5.64 5.63
C PHE A 24 -1.00 -6.85 6.40
N ASP A 25 -0.53 -6.69 7.64
CA ASP A 25 -0.21 -7.80 8.54
C ASP A 25 -1.44 -8.67 8.80
N ALA A 26 -2.60 -8.05 9.05
CA ALA A 26 -3.86 -8.76 9.23
C ALA A 26 -4.33 -9.46 7.95
N ALA A 27 -4.21 -8.81 6.80
CA ALA A 27 -4.54 -9.40 5.49
C ALA A 27 -3.68 -10.63 5.19
N LYS A 28 -2.35 -10.52 5.43
CA LYS A 28 -1.40 -11.62 5.28
C LYS A 28 -1.72 -12.78 6.22
N ALA A 29 -2.06 -12.49 7.48
CA ALA A 29 -2.49 -13.52 8.44
C ALA A 29 -3.80 -14.22 8.01
N ALA A 30 -4.68 -13.52 7.31
CA ALA A 30 -5.90 -14.06 6.72
C ALA A 30 -5.70 -14.75 5.36
N GLY A 31 -4.47 -14.76 4.82
CA GLY A 31 -4.17 -15.34 3.50
C GLY A 31 -4.73 -14.54 2.33
N LEU A 32 -5.00 -13.24 2.51
CA LEU A 32 -5.47 -12.35 1.46
C LEU A 32 -4.30 -11.54 0.88
N PRO A 33 -4.16 -11.48 -0.46
CA PRO A 33 -3.18 -10.59 -1.07
C PRO A 33 -3.59 -9.13 -0.85
N VAL A 34 -2.62 -8.22 -0.99
CA VAL A 34 -2.82 -6.79 -0.76
C VAL A 34 -2.60 -5.96 -2.02
N LYS A 35 -3.18 -4.77 -2.05
CA LYS A 35 -2.91 -3.68 -2.99
C LYS A 35 -2.98 -2.35 -2.24
N LEU A 36 -2.50 -1.26 -2.83
CA LEU A 36 -2.47 0.03 -2.15
C LEU A 36 -2.73 1.21 -3.08
N HIS A 37 -3.62 2.12 -2.69
CA HIS A 37 -3.65 3.47 -3.22
C HIS A 37 -2.53 4.28 -2.55
N ALA A 38 -1.50 4.61 -3.33
CA ALA A 38 -0.23 5.12 -2.84
C ALA A 38 0.19 6.40 -3.57
N ASP A 39 0.80 7.31 -2.81
CA ASP A 39 1.53 8.46 -3.31
C ASP A 39 0.74 9.36 -4.29
N GLN A 40 -0.57 9.49 -4.06
CA GLN A 40 -1.47 10.21 -4.96
C GLN A 40 -1.39 11.74 -4.78
N LEU A 41 -1.39 12.23 -3.54
CA LEU A 41 -1.44 13.66 -3.22
C LEU A 41 -0.16 14.13 -2.51
N SER A 42 0.58 13.22 -1.89
CA SER A 42 1.93 13.45 -1.36
C SER A 42 2.76 12.17 -1.41
N ASN A 43 4.09 12.28 -1.34
CA ASN A 43 4.96 11.10 -1.25
C ASN A 43 5.07 10.65 0.21
N LEU A 44 4.39 9.55 0.56
CA LEU A 44 4.55 8.88 1.86
C LEU A 44 5.33 7.56 1.73
N HIS A 45 5.98 7.35 0.58
CA HIS A 45 6.65 6.12 0.21
C HIS A 45 5.70 4.91 0.24
N GLY A 46 4.44 5.13 -0.17
CA GLY A 46 3.41 4.10 -0.23
C GLY A 46 3.75 3.01 -1.25
N ALA A 47 4.34 3.35 -2.39
CA ALA A 47 4.80 2.39 -3.40
C ALA A 47 5.84 1.42 -2.83
N GLU A 48 6.84 1.93 -2.09
CA GLU A 48 7.86 1.10 -1.42
C GLU A 48 7.23 0.19 -0.34
N LEU A 49 6.25 0.71 0.41
CA LEU A 49 5.49 -0.11 1.37
C LEU A 49 4.74 -1.25 0.67
N ALA A 50 4.04 -0.97 -0.43
CA ALA A 50 3.31 -1.97 -1.20
C ALA A 50 4.26 -3.06 -1.73
N ALA A 51 5.41 -2.68 -2.30
CA ALA A 51 6.45 -3.60 -2.76
C ALA A 51 6.97 -4.51 -1.63
N ARG A 52 7.26 -3.94 -0.44
CA ARG A 52 7.71 -4.72 0.75
C ARG A 52 6.74 -5.82 1.18
N TYR A 53 5.44 -5.60 0.99
CA TYR A 53 4.40 -6.59 1.30
C TYR A 53 4.11 -7.56 0.14
N GLY A 54 4.77 -7.41 -1.01
CA GLY A 54 4.47 -8.18 -2.22
C GLY A 54 3.05 -7.91 -2.71
N ALA A 55 2.62 -6.64 -2.64
CA ALA A 55 1.31 -6.21 -3.13
C ALA A 55 1.13 -6.55 -4.62
N LEU A 56 -0.10 -6.83 -5.01
CA LEU A 56 -0.47 -7.08 -6.40
C LEU A 56 -0.32 -5.83 -7.27
N SER A 57 -0.60 -4.67 -6.69
CA SER A 57 -0.46 -3.36 -7.33
C SER A 57 -0.22 -2.26 -6.30
N ALA A 58 0.44 -1.19 -6.75
CA ALA A 58 0.37 0.12 -6.14
C ALA A 58 -0.28 1.05 -7.17
N ASP A 59 -1.35 1.72 -6.77
CA ASP A 59 -2.23 2.50 -7.63
C ASP A 59 -2.04 4.00 -7.34
N HIS A 60 -2.31 4.88 -8.31
CA HIS A 60 -2.03 6.33 -8.34
C HIS A 60 -0.59 6.73 -8.71
N LEU A 61 0.30 6.82 -7.74
CA LEU A 61 1.74 7.04 -7.92
C LEU A 61 2.17 8.42 -8.46
N GLU A 62 1.31 9.44 -8.50
CA GLU A 62 1.67 10.77 -9.04
C GLU A 62 2.89 11.40 -8.36
N TYR A 63 3.11 11.10 -7.07
CA TYR A 63 4.23 11.60 -6.27
C TYR A 63 5.25 10.52 -5.87
N THR A 64 5.20 9.32 -6.47
CA THR A 64 6.20 8.28 -6.18
C THR A 64 7.59 8.73 -6.58
N ASP A 65 8.58 8.54 -5.70
CA ASP A 65 9.98 8.83 -5.98
C ASP A 65 10.72 7.67 -6.67
N GLU A 66 11.99 7.89 -7.01
CA GLU A 66 12.83 6.87 -7.66
C GLU A 66 13.00 5.61 -6.81
N ALA A 67 13.00 5.72 -5.48
CA ALA A 67 13.13 4.58 -4.59
C ALA A 67 11.86 3.72 -4.62
N GLY A 68 10.68 4.36 -4.55
CA GLY A 68 9.39 3.69 -4.69
C GLY A 68 9.19 3.05 -6.07
N ALA A 69 9.69 3.68 -7.14
CA ALA A 69 9.61 3.12 -8.49
C ALA A 69 10.57 1.94 -8.73
N ALA A 70 11.69 1.86 -8.00
CA ALA A 70 12.69 0.82 -8.13
C ALA A 70 12.46 -0.41 -7.24
N ALA A 71 11.57 -0.29 -6.24
CA ALA A 71 11.23 -1.34 -5.27
C ALA A 71 10.45 -2.50 -5.90
#